data_AF-A0A084ANI0-F1
#
_entry.id   AF-A0A084ANI0-F1
#
_cell.length_a   1.000
_cell.length_b   1.000
_cell.length_c   1.000
_cell.angle_alpha   90.00
_cell.angle_beta   90.00
_cell.angle_gamma   90.00
#
_symmetry.space_group_name_H-M   'P 1'
#
loop_
_entity.id
_entity.type
_entity.pdbx_description
1 polymer ?
#
loop_
_entity_poly.entity_id
_entity_poly.type
_entity_poly.pdbx_seq_one_letter_code
_entity_poly.pdbx_strand_id
1 'polypeptide(L)'
;MATQYEVEHNVEFTAPRRTTRRVDMASFFSLLNQLDDSSSTGAQQHHNPHATPTPVDTAALFRLLQDQLQTLHTTAPTADNRDFLERLITSLEDDIHDPPSTLRGVSQEFVDSIDRVNRKKLASDDDCAICKIPYLEDEWCLVVELPCKGRHRFDLECVGPWLRSKGTCPMCREEMGKKKEIPIVEDDEEDDGDMMYA
;
A
#
# COMPACT_ATOMS: atom_id res chain seq x y z
N MET A 1 18.20 -6.54 28.77
CA MET A 1 17.85 -6.07 30.12
C MET A 1 16.37 -5.78 30.08
N ALA A 2 15.57 -6.50 30.87
CA ALA A 2 14.11 -6.33 30.83
C ALA A 2 13.74 -4.95 31.37
N THR A 3 12.83 -4.25 30.68
CA THR A 3 12.34 -2.95 31.14
C THR A 3 11.42 -3.12 32.35
N GLN A 4 11.28 -2.10 33.20
CA GLN A 4 10.38 -2.15 34.37
C GLN A 4 8.94 -2.51 33.98
N TYR A 5 8.50 -2.07 32.80
CA TYR A 5 7.18 -2.37 32.24
C TYR A 5 6.99 -3.87 31.92
N GLU A 6 8.01 -4.54 31.38
CA GLU A 6 7.97 -6.00 31.10
C GLU A 6 7.73 -6.82 32.37
N VAL A 7 8.35 -6.38 33.47
CA VAL A 7 8.23 -7.03 34.78
C VAL A 7 6.86 -6.77 35.40
N GLU A 8 6.34 -5.54 35.32
CA GLU A 8 5.05 -5.17 35.90
C GLU A 8 3.86 -5.78 35.15
N HIS A 9 3.99 -6.00 33.84
CA HIS A 9 2.89 -6.48 32.99
C HIS A 9 3.04 -7.94 32.52
N ASN A 10 4.06 -8.66 33.00
CA ASN A 10 4.32 -10.06 32.67
C ASN A 10 4.27 -10.35 31.15
N VAL A 11 4.85 -9.44 30.38
CA VAL A 11 4.98 -9.52 28.92
C VAL A 11 6.46 -9.50 28.56
N GLU A 12 6.91 -10.55 27.86
CA GLU A 12 8.26 -10.61 27.31
C GLU A 12 8.26 -9.96 25.92
N PHE A 13 8.78 -8.74 25.82
CA PHE A 13 9.10 -8.17 24.51
C PHE A 13 10.37 -8.84 23.99
N THR A 14 10.20 -9.80 23.07
CA THR A 14 11.33 -10.40 22.35
C THR A 14 12.12 -9.29 21.65
N ALA A 15 13.44 -9.31 21.78
CA ALA A 15 14.32 -8.38 21.05
C ALA A 15 13.94 -8.35 19.56
N PRO A 16 13.94 -7.18 18.89
CA PRO A 16 13.61 -7.11 17.48
C PRO A 16 14.52 -8.08 16.73
N ARG A 17 13.91 -9.06 16.04
CA ARG A 17 14.64 -9.98 15.17
C ARG A 17 15.43 -9.13 14.18
N ARG A 18 16.73 -9.43 14.11
CA ARG A 18 17.79 -8.86 13.26
C ARG A 18 17.31 -7.75 12.32
N THR A 19 17.79 -6.53 12.58
CA THR A 19 17.65 -5.41 11.66
C THR A 19 18.22 -5.81 10.30
N THR A 20 17.31 -6.07 9.38
CA THR A 20 17.63 -6.04 7.95
C THR A 20 18.05 -4.60 7.63
N ARG A 21 18.76 -4.39 6.52
CA ARG A 21 19.10 -3.06 5.98
C ARG A 21 17.84 -2.33 5.47
N ARG A 22 16.72 -2.46 6.19
CA ARG A 22 15.47 -1.77 5.91
C ARG A 22 15.64 -0.37 6.45
N VAL A 23 15.52 0.56 5.53
CA VAL A 23 15.46 1.97 5.84
C VAL A 23 14.10 2.22 6.53
N ASP A 24 14.09 3.03 7.58
CA ASP A 24 12.86 3.35 8.30
C ASP A 24 11.99 4.31 7.49
N MET A 25 10.85 3.81 7.01
CA MET A 25 9.88 4.58 6.21
C MET A 25 8.72 5.15 7.06
N ALA A 26 8.80 5.13 8.40
CA ALA A 26 7.70 5.55 9.27
C ALA A 26 7.21 6.98 8.97
N SER A 27 8.13 7.92 8.74
CA SER A 27 7.80 9.31 8.40
C SER A 27 7.06 9.42 7.06
N PHE A 28 7.46 8.63 6.05
CA PHE A 28 6.79 8.57 4.76
C PHE A 28 5.36 8.04 4.91
N PHE A 29 5.18 6.95 5.66
CA PHE A 29 3.86 6.36 5.89
C PHE A 29 2.94 7.25 6.72
N SER A 30 3.49 7.97 7.69
CA SER A 30 2.73 8.96 8.47
C SER A 30 2.17 10.06 7.56
N LEU A 31 3.00 10.63 6.68
CA LEU A 31 2.56 11.65 5.73
C LEU A 31 1.57 11.09 4.70
N LEU A 32 1.80 9.86 4.21
CA LEU A 32 0.88 9.20 3.28
C LEU A 32 -0.50 8.98 3.92
N ASN A 33 -0.54 8.59 5.20
CA ASN A 33 -1.79 8.48 5.95
C ASN A 33 -2.49 9.81 6.11
N GLN A 34 -1.78 10.89 6.46
CA GLN A 34 -2.40 12.21 6.61
C GLN A 34 -3.08 12.69 5.31
N LEU A 35 -2.49 12.37 4.16
CA LEU A 35 -3.05 12.73 2.85
C LEU A 35 -4.23 11.86 2.43
N ASP A 36 -4.34 10.63 2.95
CA ASP A 36 -5.43 9.68 2.70
C ASP A 36 -6.62 9.91 3.67
N ASP A 37 -6.34 10.12 4.96
CA ASP A 37 -7.30 10.37 6.05
C ASP A 37 -7.92 11.76 6.05
N SER A 38 -7.63 12.58 5.03
CA SER A 38 -8.44 13.76 4.69
C SER A 38 -9.93 13.41 4.46
N SER A 39 -10.26 12.12 4.42
CA SER A 39 -11.60 11.54 4.26
C SER A 39 -12.19 10.89 5.54
N SER A 40 -11.41 10.60 6.60
CA SER A 40 -11.87 9.75 7.72
C SER A 40 -11.28 10.10 9.10
N THR A 41 -12.11 10.75 9.93
CA THR A 41 -12.09 10.74 11.41
C THR A 41 -10.75 10.93 12.16
N GLY A 42 -10.36 12.19 12.41
CA GLY A 42 -9.46 12.53 13.53
C GLY A 42 -8.69 13.85 13.45
N ALA A 43 -9.06 14.82 14.31
CA ALA A 43 -8.31 16.00 14.78
C ALA A 43 -7.78 17.09 13.80
N GLN A 44 -7.69 16.87 12.49
CA GLN A 44 -7.42 17.95 11.52
C GLN A 44 -8.40 17.88 10.35
N GLN A 45 -9.66 18.23 10.63
CA GLN A 45 -10.69 18.35 9.61
C GLN A 45 -10.35 19.50 8.66
N HIS A 46 -10.02 19.19 7.41
CA HIS A 46 -10.36 20.11 6.33
C HIS A 46 -11.89 20.22 6.31
N HIS A 47 -12.42 21.44 6.40
CA HIS A 47 -13.86 21.70 6.44
C HIS A 47 -14.55 21.44 5.09
N ASN A 48 -13.79 21.02 4.07
CA ASN A 48 -14.25 20.81 2.71
C ASN A 48 -14.01 19.35 2.29
N PRO A 49 -15.08 18.56 2.04
CA PRO A 49 -14.98 17.15 1.60
C PRO A 49 -14.36 16.98 0.20
N HIS A 50 -14.11 18.08 -0.53
CA HIS A 50 -13.45 18.07 -1.83
C HIS A 50 -12.03 18.64 -1.79
N ALA A 51 -11.43 18.81 -0.61
CA ALA A 51 -10.05 19.26 -0.50
C ALA A 51 -9.11 18.18 -1.05
N THR A 52 -8.44 18.46 -2.16
CA THR A 52 -7.33 17.64 -2.67
C THR A 52 -6.04 17.99 -1.92
N PRO A 53 -5.13 17.02 -1.74
CA PRO A 53 -3.82 17.29 -1.13
C PRO A 53 -3.10 18.41 -1.87
N THR A 54 -2.44 19.31 -1.14
CA THR A 54 -1.78 20.44 -1.80
C THR A 54 -0.54 19.95 -2.54
N PRO A 55 -0.15 20.62 -3.65
CA PRO A 55 1.10 20.31 -4.35
C PRO A 55 2.34 20.27 -3.45
N VAL A 56 2.33 21.05 -2.36
CA VAL A 56 3.40 21.09 -1.36
C VAL A 56 3.47 19.79 -0.56
N ASP A 57 2.32 19.24 -0.17
CA ASP A 57 2.26 18.00 0.61
C ASP A 57 2.70 16.79 -0.23
N THR A 58 2.28 16.75 -1.50
CA THR A 58 2.74 15.73 -2.45
C THR A 58 4.24 15.85 -2.71
N ALA A 59 4.77 17.07 -2.89
CA ALA A 59 6.21 17.27 -3.03
C ALA A 59 7.00 16.87 -1.77
N ALA A 60 6.41 17.02 -0.57
CA ALA A 60 7.01 16.55 0.67
C ALA A 60 7.14 15.02 0.73
N LEU A 61 6.16 14.27 0.21
CA LEU A 61 6.28 12.80 0.07
C LEU A 61 7.47 12.41 -0.82
N PHE A 62 7.62 13.04 -1.99
CA PHE A 62 8.72 12.73 -2.90
C PHE A 62 10.08 13.12 -2.33
N ARG A 63 10.16 14.21 -1.55
CA ARG A 63 11.38 14.58 -0.81
C ARG A 63 11.75 13.56 0.25
N LEU A 64 10.77 13.07 1.02
CA LEU A 64 11.03 12.00 1.99
C LEU A 64 11.57 10.78 1.28
N LEU A 65 10.95 10.32 0.18
CA LEU A 65 11.43 9.18 -0.60
C LEU A 65 12.85 9.41 -1.16
N GLN A 66 13.14 10.61 -1.66
CA GLN A 66 14.45 10.98 -2.19
C GLN A 66 15.56 10.84 -1.13
N ASP A 67 15.32 11.33 0.09
CA ASP A 67 16.28 11.24 1.22
C ASP A 67 16.63 9.77 1.54
N GLN A 68 15.65 8.88 1.42
CA GLN A 68 15.84 7.44 1.63
C GLN A 68 16.68 6.81 0.51
N LEU A 69 16.44 7.19 -0.75
CA LEU A 69 17.26 6.73 -1.86
C LEU A 69 18.70 7.25 -1.78
N GLN A 70 18.91 8.47 -1.29
CA GLN A 70 20.25 9.01 -1.04
C GLN A 70 20.98 8.21 0.05
N THR A 71 20.28 7.82 1.11
CA THR A 71 20.84 6.93 2.15
C THR A 71 21.21 5.55 1.57
N LEU A 72 20.39 4.99 0.70
CA LEU A 72 20.72 3.75 -0.01
C LEU A 72 21.90 3.92 -0.97
N HIS A 73 21.99 5.06 -1.65
CA HIS A 73 23.06 5.38 -2.58
C HIS A 73 24.43 5.41 -1.88
N THR A 74 24.51 6.06 -0.70
CA THR A 74 25.77 6.12 0.08
C THR A 74 26.21 4.76 0.63
N THR A 75 25.27 3.83 0.84
CA THR A 75 25.55 2.51 1.41
C THR A 75 25.55 1.38 0.36
N ALA A 76 25.41 1.71 -0.92
CA ALA A 76 25.27 0.74 -2.01
C ALA A 76 26.55 -0.11 -2.21
N PRO A 77 26.42 -1.45 -2.33
CA PRO A 77 27.56 -2.35 -2.37
C PRO A 77 28.28 -2.40 -3.72
N THR A 78 27.61 -2.06 -4.83
CA THR A 78 28.16 -2.13 -6.20
C THR A 78 28.02 -0.78 -6.90
N ALA A 79 28.85 -0.55 -7.92
CA ALA A 79 28.77 0.64 -8.76
C ALA A 79 27.45 0.70 -9.53
N ASP A 80 27.03 -0.42 -10.12
CA ASP A 80 25.77 -0.51 -10.85
C ASP A 80 24.56 -0.12 -9.98
N ASN A 81 24.55 -0.50 -8.70
CA ASN A 81 23.48 -0.12 -7.77
C ASN A 81 23.49 1.38 -7.49
N ARG A 82 24.67 2.01 -7.38
CA ARG A 82 24.77 3.48 -7.22
C ARG A 82 24.24 4.20 -8.44
N ASP A 83 24.70 3.81 -9.63
CA ASP A 83 24.28 4.44 -10.88
C ASP A 83 22.77 4.30 -11.11
N PHE A 84 22.19 3.16 -10.72
CA PHE A 84 20.74 2.97 -10.77
C PHE A 84 20.00 3.89 -9.78
N LEU A 85 20.47 3.97 -8.53
CA LEU A 85 19.87 4.82 -7.51
C LEU A 85 19.99 6.31 -7.88
N GLU A 86 21.09 6.73 -8.51
CA GLU A 86 21.28 8.09 -9.01
C GLU A 86 20.22 8.45 -10.07
N ARG A 87 19.98 7.57 -11.04
CA ARG A 87 18.91 7.78 -12.04
C ARG A 87 17.52 7.89 -11.41
N LEU A 88 17.25 7.11 -10.36
CA LEU A 88 15.98 7.20 -9.62
C LEU A 88 15.86 8.52 -8.86
N ILE A 89 16.94 8.98 -8.24
CA ILE A 89 16.98 10.27 -7.53
C ILE A 89 16.69 11.41 -8.52
N THR A 90 17.32 11.42 -9.70
CA THR A 90 17.05 12.43 -10.74
C THR A 90 15.59 12.39 -11.21
N SER A 91 15.02 11.20 -11.42
CA SER A 91 13.59 11.08 -11.78
C SER A 91 12.67 11.65 -10.69
N LEU A 92 13.01 11.49 -9.41
CA LEU A 92 12.24 12.06 -8.31
C LEU A 92 12.40 13.57 -8.22
N GLU A 93 13.53 14.14 -8.63
CA GLU A 93 13.69 15.60 -8.70
C GLU A 93 12.66 16.19 -9.66
N ASP A 94 12.46 15.59 -10.83
CA ASP A 94 11.43 16.04 -11.79
C ASP A 94 10.02 15.97 -11.16
N ASP A 95 9.69 14.86 -10.47
CA ASP A 95 8.42 14.69 -9.75
C ASP A 95 8.24 15.69 -8.59
N ILE A 96 9.33 16.17 -7.97
CA ILE A 96 9.28 17.21 -6.92
C ILE A 96 8.98 18.59 -7.52
N HIS A 97 9.46 18.86 -8.74
CA HIS A 97 9.25 20.16 -9.42
C HIS A 97 7.85 20.28 -10.03
N ASP A 98 7.27 19.17 -10.50
CA ASP A 98 5.88 19.11 -11.00
C ASP A 98 5.11 17.97 -10.32
N PRO A 99 4.70 18.17 -9.05
CA PRO A 99 4.09 17.10 -8.28
C PRO A 99 2.72 16.72 -8.84
N PRO A 100 2.40 15.41 -8.92
CA PRO A 100 1.09 14.95 -9.36
C PRO A 100 -0.02 15.51 -8.47
N SER A 101 -1.08 16.02 -9.09
CA SER A 101 -2.22 16.65 -8.41
C SER A 101 -3.08 15.70 -7.58
N THR A 102 -3.02 14.39 -7.84
CA THR A 102 -3.73 13.36 -7.07
C THR A 102 -2.94 12.06 -7.03
N LEU A 103 -2.89 11.41 -5.86
CA LEU A 103 -2.41 10.04 -5.74
C LEU A 103 -3.47 9.09 -6.30
N ARG A 104 -3.12 8.26 -7.30
CA ARG A 104 -4.05 7.29 -7.92
C ARG A 104 -4.20 6.00 -7.09
N GLY A 105 -3.85 6.06 -5.82
CA GLY A 105 -3.89 4.91 -4.93
C GLY A 105 -5.31 4.45 -4.61
N VAL A 106 -5.39 3.25 -4.06
CA VAL A 106 -6.60 2.77 -3.36
C VAL A 106 -6.56 3.19 -1.89
N SER A 107 -7.72 3.28 -1.25
CA SER A 107 -7.83 3.61 0.18
C SER A 107 -7.23 2.51 1.07
N GLN A 108 -6.86 2.87 2.30
CA GLN A 108 -6.44 1.91 3.32
C GLN A 108 -7.51 0.82 3.56
N GLU A 109 -8.79 1.18 3.56
CA GLU A 109 -9.90 0.23 3.72
C GLU A 109 -9.88 -0.87 2.64
N PHE A 110 -9.57 -0.49 1.40
CA PHE A 110 -9.45 -1.46 0.31
C PHE A 110 -8.30 -2.42 0.60
N VAL A 111 -7.13 -1.92 1.03
CA VAL A 111 -5.97 -2.74 1.37
C VAL A 111 -6.29 -3.73 2.50
N ASP A 112 -7.01 -3.28 3.51
CA ASP A 112 -7.39 -4.12 4.66
C ASP A 112 -8.42 -5.20 4.29
N SER A 113 -9.22 -4.96 3.26
CA SER A 113 -10.23 -5.89 2.73
C SER A 113 -9.69 -6.98 1.81
N ILE A 114 -8.40 -6.93 1.44
CA ILE A 114 -7.81 -7.90 0.49
C ILE A 114 -7.76 -9.31 1.12
N ASP A 115 -8.07 -10.31 0.29
CA ASP A 115 -8.05 -11.72 0.69
C ASP A 115 -6.68 -12.17 1.19
N ARG A 116 -6.67 -12.71 2.41
CA ARG A 116 -5.48 -13.27 3.05
C ARG A 116 -5.27 -14.73 2.67
N VAL A 117 -4.05 -15.08 2.31
CA VAL A 117 -3.66 -16.46 2.02
C VAL A 117 -3.21 -17.14 3.31
N ASN A 118 -3.79 -18.30 3.61
CA ASN A 118 -3.36 -19.08 4.77
C ASN A 118 -1.95 -19.64 4.54
N ARG A 119 -1.08 -19.53 5.55
CA ARG A 119 0.30 -20.05 5.53
C ARG A 119 0.41 -21.51 5.06
N LYS A 120 -0.58 -22.35 5.37
CA LYS A 120 -0.63 -23.77 4.95
C LYS A 120 -0.77 -23.98 3.44
N LYS A 121 -1.18 -22.96 2.69
CA LYS A 121 -1.34 -22.99 1.23
C LYS A 121 -0.11 -22.48 0.48
N LEU A 122 0.89 -21.97 1.20
CA LEU A 122 2.13 -21.44 0.61
C LEU A 122 3.15 -22.57 0.46
N ALA A 123 3.86 -22.58 -0.67
CA ALA A 123 5.00 -23.47 -0.86
C ALA A 123 6.23 -22.92 -0.13
N SER A 124 7.23 -23.78 0.09
CA SER A 124 8.52 -23.40 0.70
C SER A 124 9.35 -22.44 -0.15
N ASP A 125 9.07 -22.46 -1.43
CA ASP A 125 9.77 -21.83 -2.54
C ASP A 125 9.05 -20.55 -3.01
N ASP A 126 7.89 -20.24 -2.43
CA ASP A 126 7.18 -19.01 -2.69
C ASP A 126 7.86 -17.83 -1.94
N ASP A 127 8.22 -16.79 -2.69
CA ASP A 127 8.79 -15.55 -2.19
C ASP A 127 7.97 -14.32 -2.56
N CYS A 128 8.13 -13.25 -1.79
CA CYS A 128 7.53 -11.96 -2.09
C CYS A 128 8.27 -11.30 -3.25
N ALA A 129 7.58 -10.99 -4.35
CA ALA A 129 8.22 -10.40 -5.53
C ALA A 129 8.76 -8.97 -5.31
N ILE A 130 8.39 -8.31 -4.20
CA ILE A 130 8.83 -6.96 -3.84
C ILE A 130 10.10 -7.02 -2.97
N CYS A 131 10.07 -7.75 -1.86
CA CYS A 131 11.20 -7.80 -0.91
C CYS A 131 12.15 -8.99 -1.16
N LYS A 132 11.74 -9.96 -1.97
CA LYS A 132 12.48 -11.19 -2.30
C LYS A 132 12.87 -12.04 -1.09
N ILE A 133 12.01 -12.00 -0.07
CA ILE A 133 12.11 -12.84 1.12
C ILE A 133 11.10 -14.00 0.98
N PRO A 134 11.49 -15.25 1.26
CA PRO A 134 10.58 -16.39 1.31
C PRO A 134 9.49 -16.19 2.37
N TYR A 135 8.23 -16.47 2.03
CA TYR A 135 7.12 -16.21 2.96
C TYR A 135 7.24 -17.01 4.26
N LEU A 136 7.70 -18.26 4.17
CA LEU A 136 7.78 -19.15 5.32
C LEU A 136 8.99 -18.87 6.24
N GLU A 137 9.87 -17.94 5.87
CA GLU A 137 10.95 -17.47 6.74
C GLU A 137 10.38 -16.72 7.95
N ASP A 138 9.26 -16.02 7.78
CA ASP A 138 8.53 -15.37 8.87
C ASP A 138 7.50 -16.32 9.51
N GLU A 139 7.42 -16.27 10.84
CA GLU A 139 6.45 -17.01 11.63
C GLU A 139 5.05 -16.41 11.51
N TRP A 140 4.97 -15.08 11.36
CA TRP A 140 3.72 -14.32 11.28
C TRP A 140 3.50 -13.73 9.87
N CYS A 141 3.87 -14.48 8.82
CA CYS A 141 3.76 -14.01 7.45
C CYS A 141 2.31 -13.60 7.09
N LEU A 142 2.11 -12.33 6.72
CA LEU A 142 0.84 -11.79 6.25
C LEU A 142 0.85 -11.71 4.74
N VAL A 143 0.47 -12.80 4.08
CA VAL A 143 0.40 -12.87 2.63
C VAL A 143 -1.01 -12.56 2.13
N VAL A 144 -1.11 -11.70 1.13
CA VAL A 144 -2.35 -11.34 0.46
C VAL A 144 -2.32 -11.73 -1.01
N GLU A 145 -3.48 -12.09 -1.55
CA GLU A 145 -3.67 -12.39 -2.97
C GLU A 145 -4.45 -11.26 -3.62
N LEU A 146 -3.83 -10.55 -4.57
CA LEU A 146 -4.49 -9.43 -5.25
C LEU A 146 -5.57 -9.93 -6.22
N PRO A 147 -6.72 -9.23 -6.34
CA PRO A 147 -7.82 -9.59 -7.24
C PRO A 147 -7.53 -9.26 -8.73
N CYS A 148 -6.28 -9.41 -9.16
CA CYS A 148 -5.89 -9.32 -10.56
C CYS A 148 -6.04 -10.66 -11.28
N LYS A 149 -6.06 -10.64 -12.62
CA LYS A 149 -6.16 -11.84 -13.49
C LYS A 149 -5.12 -12.91 -13.16
N GLY A 150 -3.91 -12.48 -12.75
CA GLY A 150 -2.82 -13.37 -12.38
C GLY A 150 -2.83 -13.87 -10.94
N ARG A 151 -3.76 -13.39 -10.09
CA ARG A 151 -3.83 -13.71 -8.65
C ARG A 151 -2.46 -13.64 -7.96
N HIS A 152 -1.78 -12.52 -8.18
CA HIS A 152 -0.43 -12.29 -7.68
C HIS A 152 -0.43 -12.12 -6.16
N ARG A 153 0.55 -12.76 -5.52
CA ARG A 153 0.70 -12.79 -4.06
C ARG A 153 1.88 -11.94 -3.60
N PHE A 154 1.71 -11.28 -2.46
CA PHE A 154 2.72 -10.44 -1.83
C PHE A 154 2.52 -10.40 -0.32
N ASP A 155 3.55 -9.97 0.41
CA ASP A 155 3.37 -9.54 1.80
C ASP A 155 2.52 -8.28 1.86
N LEU A 156 1.58 -8.22 2.82
CA LEU A 156 0.73 -7.06 3.05
C LEU A 156 1.54 -5.78 3.27
N GLU A 157 2.61 -5.88 4.06
CA GLU A 157 3.52 -4.75 4.33
C GLU A 157 4.27 -4.26 3.09
N CYS A 158 4.51 -5.13 2.11
CA CYS A 158 5.19 -4.76 0.88
C CYS A 158 4.23 -4.16 -0.14
N VAL A 159 3.03 -4.74 -0.27
CA VAL A 159 2.08 -4.36 -1.32
C VAL A 159 1.15 -3.22 -0.91
N GLY A 160 0.81 -3.09 0.37
CA GLY A 160 -0.06 -2.02 0.88
C GLY A 160 0.44 -0.61 0.50
N PRO A 161 1.70 -0.25 0.80
CA PRO A 161 2.33 1.00 0.36
C PRO A 161 2.19 1.28 -1.14
N TRP A 162 2.42 0.24 -1.95
CA TRP A 162 2.37 0.34 -3.41
C TRP A 162 0.96 0.62 -3.89
N LEU A 163 -0.02 -0.10 -3.37
CA LEU A 163 -1.43 0.06 -3.73
C LEU A 163 -1.95 1.45 -3.34
N ARG A 164 -1.59 1.97 -2.19
CA ARG A 164 -1.98 3.33 -1.75
C ARG A 164 -1.28 4.46 -2.49
N SER A 165 -0.18 4.16 -3.18
CA SER A 165 0.53 5.16 -3.98
C SER A 165 0.13 5.12 -5.46
N LYS A 166 0.00 3.92 -6.04
CA LYS A 166 -0.18 3.71 -7.50
C LYS A 166 -1.48 3.02 -7.88
N GLY A 167 -2.14 2.33 -6.95
CA GLY A 167 -3.43 1.66 -7.20
C GLY A 167 -3.37 0.52 -8.22
N THR A 168 -2.20 -0.06 -8.49
CA THR A 168 -2.03 -1.09 -9.54
C THR A 168 -1.28 -2.32 -9.02
N CYS A 169 -1.46 -3.48 -9.65
CA CYS A 169 -0.65 -4.66 -9.36
C CYS A 169 0.83 -4.44 -9.76
N PRO A 170 1.83 -4.68 -8.89
CA PRO A 170 3.25 -4.57 -9.24
C PRO A 170 3.70 -5.45 -10.41
N MET A 171 3.05 -6.59 -10.63
CA MET A 171 3.45 -7.55 -11.68
C MET A 171 2.70 -7.41 -12.99
N CYS A 172 1.39 -7.14 -12.97
CA CYS A 172 0.58 -7.05 -14.19
C CYS A 172 0.00 -5.67 -14.49
N ARG A 173 0.24 -4.67 -13.63
CA ARG A 173 -0.24 -3.28 -13.78
C ARG A 173 -1.77 -3.13 -13.87
N GLU A 174 -2.52 -4.18 -13.55
CA GLU A 174 -3.98 -4.11 -13.46
C GLU A 174 -4.39 -3.17 -12.31
N GLU A 175 -5.32 -2.26 -12.59
CA GLU A 175 -5.84 -1.29 -11.63
C GLU A 175 -6.71 -1.97 -10.57
N MET A 176 -6.44 -1.63 -9.31
CA MET A 176 -7.14 -2.10 -8.13
C MET A 176 -8.17 -1.06 -7.70
N GLY A 177 -9.30 -1.48 -7.13
CA GLY A 177 -10.33 -0.57 -6.62
C GLY A 177 -11.47 -0.21 -7.57
N LYS A 178 -11.49 -0.70 -8.82
CA LYS A 178 -12.72 -0.69 -9.63
C LYS A 178 -13.68 -1.74 -9.09
N LYS A 179 -14.69 -1.33 -8.30
CA LYS A 179 -15.89 -2.16 -8.08
C LYS A 179 -16.39 -2.56 -9.47
N LYS A 180 -16.52 -3.86 -9.75
CA LYS A 180 -17.28 -4.32 -10.92
C LYS A 180 -18.66 -3.70 -10.78
N GLU A 181 -19.04 -2.84 -11.72
CA GLU A 181 -20.41 -2.35 -11.83
C GLU A 181 -21.30 -3.59 -11.95
N ILE A 182 -22.14 -3.79 -10.94
CA ILE A 182 -23.16 -4.83 -10.96
C ILE A 182 -24.19 -4.32 -11.97
N PRO A 183 -24.45 -5.01 -13.09
CA PRO A 183 -25.48 -4.58 -14.03
C PRO A 183 -26.82 -4.56 -13.28
N ILE A 184 -27.45 -3.39 -13.26
CA ILE A 184 -28.83 -3.24 -12.82
C ILE A 184 -29.64 -4.06 -13.83
N VAL A 185 -30.18 -5.19 -13.39
CA VAL A 185 -31.17 -5.92 -14.16
C VAL A 185 -32.41 -5.03 -14.13
N GLU A 186 -32.73 -4.42 -15.27
CA GLU A 186 -34.02 -3.80 -15.49
C GLU A 186 -35.05 -4.93 -15.43
N ASP A 187 -35.81 -5.01 -14.33
CA ASP A 187 -37.01 -5.84 -14.27
C ASP A 187 -38.02 -5.21 -15.25
N ASP A 188 -38.10 -5.77 -16.45
CA ASP A 188 -39.17 -5.50 -17.41
C ASP A 188 -40.50 -5.93 -16.77
N GLU A 189 -41.23 -4.96 -16.20
CA GLU A 189 -42.63 -5.13 -15.81
C GLU A 189 -43.50 -5.26 -17.08
N GLU A 190 -43.52 -6.45 -17.67
CA GLU A 190 -44.67 -6.92 -18.48
C GLU A 190 -45.75 -7.44 -17.51
N ASP A 191 -46.77 -6.64 -17.21
CA ASP A 191 -48.03 -7.17 -16.63
C ASP A 191 -49.24 -6.59 -17.38
N ASP A 192 -49.57 -7.32 -18.44
CA ASP A 192 -50.91 -7.71 -18.88
C ASP A 192 -52.07 -6.71 -18.81
N GLY A 193 -52.49 -6.31 -20.00
CA GLY A 193 -53.82 -5.78 -20.25
C GLY A 193 -54.94 -6.82 -20.07
N ASP A 194 -56.15 -6.29 -19.99
CA ASP A 194 -57.45 -6.94 -20.22
C ASP A 194 -57.97 -7.93 -19.16
N MET A 195 -58.73 -7.41 -18.19
CA MET A 195 -59.84 -8.16 -17.56
C MET A 195 -61.08 -7.25 -17.39
N MET A 196 -62.06 -7.47 -18.28
CA MET A 196 -63.41 -6.92 -18.28
C MET A 196 -64.17 -7.15 -16.96
N TYR A 197 -65.15 -6.29 -16.63
CA TYR A 197 -66.59 -6.60 -16.68
C TYR A 197 -67.44 -5.38 -16.25
N ALA A 198 -68.37 -5.01 -17.15
CA ALA A 198 -69.73 -4.46 -17.02
C ALA A 198 -70.11 -3.55 -15.83
#